data_AF-A0A318RT50-F1
#
_entry.id   AF-A0A318RT50-F1
#
_cell.length_a   1.000
_cell.length_b   1.000
_cell.length_c   1.000
_cell.angle_alpha   90.00
_cell.angle_beta   90.00
_cell.angle_gamma   90.00
#
_symmetry.space_group_name_H-M   'P 1'
#
loop_
_entity.id
_entity.type
_entity.pdbx_description
1 polymer ?
#
loop_
_entity_poly.entity_id
_entity_poly.type
_entity_poly.pdbx_seq_one_letter_code
_entity_poly.pdbx_strand_id
1 'polypeptide(L)'
;MSPLRVGVVGGGPTIEAIRTRLRDSVLDIEVTQQATVGYFDTASDCWDDEARSHVLVTSAPPPADNYLGLAAHRHPNLFYAGAPTSWPRAVAGYLGAAIEELALAGASRVQVRHPIERSWLGYVRATGGTRKLARKLKRFDADDFDYTCASTRDEDVYDGPVVIAHDDDAITTRMRVQGYFDPLDGHFHWAGIAFGDQVRDLKDRRVASVEVAVGDGDPVPARLTDITPWGSVRITGVGRPPYPLDDIDILTPNRSSVNSGRAPSP
;
A
#
# COMPACT_ATOMS: atom_id res chain seq x y z
N MET A 1 -17.53 13.18 -7.17
CA MET A 1 -16.50 12.14 -7.43
C MET A 1 -16.88 11.42 -8.70
N SER A 2 -15.92 11.09 -9.56
CA SER A 2 -16.19 10.24 -10.72
C SER A 2 -16.40 8.79 -10.26
N PRO A 3 -17.22 7.99 -10.96
CA PRO A 3 -17.46 6.59 -10.60
C PRO A 3 -16.17 5.77 -10.64
N LEU A 4 -16.05 4.82 -9.71
CA LEU A 4 -15.01 3.79 -9.77
C LEU A 4 -15.36 2.80 -10.90
N ARG A 5 -14.67 2.96 -12.03
CA ARG A 5 -14.77 2.03 -13.17
C ARG A 5 -14.06 0.70 -12.91
N VAL A 6 -14.82 -0.39 -13.00
CA VAL A 6 -14.35 -1.78 -12.86
C VAL A 6 -14.58 -2.51 -14.18
N GLY A 7 -13.51 -2.87 -14.86
CA GLY A 7 -13.57 -3.69 -16.06
C GLY A 7 -13.58 -5.18 -15.72
N VAL A 8 -14.32 -5.95 -16.50
CA VAL A 8 -14.45 -7.39 -16.31
C VAL A 8 -14.08 -8.10 -17.60
N VAL A 9 -13.12 -9.03 -17.52
CA VAL A 9 -12.57 -9.79 -18.64
C VAL A 9 -12.98 -11.26 -18.52
N GLY A 10 -13.58 -11.80 -19.58
CA GLY A 10 -14.07 -13.17 -19.62
C GLY A 10 -15.44 -13.34 -18.95
N GLY A 11 -15.72 -14.54 -18.42
CA GLY A 11 -17.06 -14.91 -17.94
C GLY A 11 -17.10 -16.14 -17.04
N GLY A 12 -18.31 -16.60 -16.74
CA GLY A 12 -18.57 -17.76 -15.89
C GLY A 12 -19.24 -17.41 -14.55
N PRO A 13 -19.61 -18.42 -13.74
CA PRO A 13 -20.46 -18.20 -12.56
C PRO A 13 -19.88 -17.23 -11.53
N THR A 14 -18.55 -17.25 -11.34
CA THR A 14 -17.87 -16.33 -10.42
C THR A 14 -17.88 -14.89 -10.93
N ILE A 15 -17.63 -14.70 -12.23
CA ILE A 15 -17.70 -13.37 -12.86
C ILE A 15 -19.12 -12.79 -12.78
N GLU A 16 -20.15 -13.59 -13.09
CA GLU A 16 -21.54 -13.13 -12.99
C GLU A 16 -21.95 -12.78 -11.55
N ALA A 17 -21.47 -13.55 -10.57
CA ALA A 17 -21.68 -13.23 -9.17
C ALA A 17 -20.99 -11.91 -8.77
N ILE A 18 -19.77 -11.64 -9.26
CA ILE A 18 -19.05 -10.38 -9.04
C ILE A 18 -19.79 -9.21 -9.69
N ARG A 19 -20.21 -9.34 -10.96
CA ARG A 19 -21.00 -8.32 -11.67
C ARG A 19 -22.26 -7.94 -10.90
N THR A 20 -23.01 -8.95 -10.46
CA THR A 20 -24.23 -8.74 -9.67
C THR A 20 -23.90 -8.01 -8.36
N ARG A 21 -22.91 -8.51 -7.61
CA ARG A 21 -22.50 -7.92 -6.32
C ARG A 21 -22.05 -6.47 -6.42
N LEU A 22 -21.34 -6.10 -7.49
CA LEU A 22 -20.87 -4.72 -7.71
C LEU A 22 -21.99 -3.79 -8.16
N ARG A 23 -22.91 -4.25 -9.01
CA ARG A 23 -24.10 -3.46 -9.41
C ARG A 23 -25.07 -3.22 -8.26
N ASP A 24 -25.13 -4.14 -7.31
CA ASP A 24 -25.94 -4.01 -6.09
C ASP A 24 -25.26 -3.12 -5.02
N SER A 25 -24.04 -2.64 -5.27
CA SER A 25 -23.36 -1.74 -4.35
C SER A 25 -24.09 -0.41 -4.25
N VAL A 26 -24.06 0.18 -3.06
CA VAL A 26 -24.54 1.56 -2.83
C VAL A 26 -23.52 2.62 -3.25
N LEU A 27 -22.29 2.20 -3.58
CA LEU A 27 -21.21 3.07 -4.05
C LEU A 27 -21.31 3.26 -5.56
N ASP A 28 -20.78 4.39 -6.04
CA ASP A 28 -20.77 4.74 -7.46
C ASP A 28 -19.72 3.91 -8.22
N ILE A 29 -20.10 2.68 -8.58
CA ILE A 29 -19.24 1.71 -9.27
C ILE A 29 -19.82 1.41 -10.66
N GLU A 30 -19.05 1.72 -11.69
CA GLU A 30 -19.42 1.43 -13.07
C GLU A 30 -18.73 0.14 -13.54
N VAL A 31 -19.52 -0.88 -13.90
CA VAL A 31 -18.99 -2.17 -14.34
C VAL A 31 -19.02 -2.29 -15.86
N THR A 32 -17.85 -2.38 -16.50
CA THR A 32 -17.71 -2.50 -17.97
C THR A 32 -17.25 -3.90 -18.39
N GLN A 33 -17.56 -4.31 -19.62
CA GLN A 33 -17.00 -5.53 -20.21
C GLN A 33 -15.76 -5.16 -20.99
N GLN A 34 -14.68 -5.92 -20.77
CA GLN A 34 -13.42 -5.77 -21.49
C GLN A 34 -13.10 -7.07 -22.24
N ALA A 35 -12.44 -6.94 -23.38
CA ALA A 35 -12.07 -8.09 -24.22
C ALA A 35 -10.86 -8.85 -23.66
N THR A 36 -9.86 -8.12 -23.17
CA THR A 36 -8.60 -8.65 -22.66
C THR A 36 -8.13 -7.87 -21.44
N VAL A 37 -7.19 -8.45 -20.69
CA VAL A 37 -6.43 -7.70 -19.68
C VAL A 37 -5.38 -6.88 -20.43
N GLY A 38 -5.48 -5.55 -20.34
CA GLY A 38 -4.58 -4.60 -21.00
C GLY A 38 -3.29 -4.34 -20.23
N TYR A 39 -2.62 -3.23 -20.55
CA TYR A 39 -1.50 -2.72 -19.77
C TYR A 39 -2.01 -1.89 -18.60
N PHE A 40 -1.37 -2.01 -17.43
CA PHE A 40 -1.67 -1.17 -16.28
C PHE A 40 -0.69 0.01 -16.24
N ASP A 41 -1.21 1.23 -16.39
CA ASP A 41 -0.44 2.45 -16.26
C ASP A 41 -0.26 2.80 -14.76
N THR A 42 0.95 2.62 -14.27
CA THR A 42 1.30 2.87 -12.87
C THR A 42 1.38 4.35 -12.49
N ALA A 43 1.44 5.26 -13.47
CA ALA A 43 1.44 6.69 -13.21
C ALA A 43 0.01 7.18 -12.94
N SER A 44 -0.97 6.71 -13.73
CA SER A 44 -2.37 7.10 -13.58
C SER A 44 -3.25 6.11 -12.81
N ASP A 45 -2.69 4.97 -12.37
CA ASP A 45 -3.40 3.87 -11.71
C ASP A 45 -4.65 3.40 -12.49
N CYS A 46 -4.54 3.38 -13.80
CA CYS A 46 -5.62 2.99 -14.70
C CYS A 46 -5.15 1.94 -15.68
N TRP A 47 -6.08 1.10 -16.12
CA TRP A 47 -5.87 0.20 -17.23
C TRP A 47 -5.98 0.94 -18.55
N ASP A 48 -5.11 0.59 -19.48
CA ASP A 48 -5.15 1.04 -20.87
C ASP A 48 -6.18 0.21 -21.65
N ASP A 49 -7.45 0.42 -21.29
CA ASP A 49 -8.62 -0.10 -21.98
C ASP A 49 -9.55 1.06 -22.39
N GLU A 50 -10.55 0.77 -23.23
CA GLU A 50 -11.47 1.81 -23.74
C GLU A 50 -12.21 2.53 -22.61
N ALA A 51 -12.49 1.83 -21.51
CA ALA A 51 -13.19 2.38 -20.37
C ALA A 51 -12.25 3.13 -19.42
N ARG A 52 -10.91 3.07 -19.59
CA ARG A 52 -9.92 3.52 -18.62
C ARG A 52 -10.26 2.97 -17.22
N SER A 53 -10.48 1.67 -17.12
CA SER A 53 -10.87 1.01 -15.87
C SER A 53 -9.84 1.28 -14.76
N HIS A 54 -10.28 1.49 -13.53
CA HIS A 54 -9.36 1.57 -12.39
C HIS A 54 -8.97 0.16 -11.92
N VAL A 55 -9.93 -0.76 -11.88
CA VAL A 55 -9.73 -2.16 -11.47
C VAL A 55 -10.18 -3.10 -12.58
N LEU A 56 -9.45 -4.20 -12.76
CA LEU A 56 -9.88 -5.33 -13.60
C LEU A 56 -10.15 -6.58 -12.77
N VAL A 57 -11.20 -7.30 -13.14
CA VAL A 57 -11.49 -8.65 -12.68
C VAL A 57 -11.46 -9.59 -13.87
N THR A 58 -10.62 -10.62 -13.85
CA THR A 58 -10.47 -11.55 -14.98
C THR A 58 -10.83 -12.99 -14.62
N SER A 59 -11.47 -13.71 -15.55
CA SER A 59 -11.66 -15.16 -15.45
C SER A 59 -10.40 -15.96 -15.82
N ALA A 60 -9.29 -15.31 -16.12
CA ALA A 60 -8.01 -15.99 -16.31
C ALA A 60 -7.53 -16.65 -14.99
N PRO A 61 -6.76 -17.75 -15.06
CA PRO A 61 -6.17 -18.35 -13.87
C PRO A 61 -5.17 -17.37 -13.22
N PRO A 62 -5.07 -17.35 -11.88
CA PRO A 62 -4.07 -16.55 -11.20
C PRO A 62 -2.65 -17.08 -11.48
N PRO A 63 -1.61 -16.23 -11.35
CA PRO A 63 -0.22 -16.68 -11.37
C PRO A 63 0.08 -17.63 -10.20
N ALA A 64 1.18 -18.37 -10.28
CA ALA A 64 1.59 -19.30 -9.22
C ALA A 64 1.81 -18.62 -7.86
N ASP A 65 2.42 -17.43 -7.88
CA ASP A 65 2.53 -16.55 -6.71
C ASP A 65 1.27 -15.70 -6.64
N ASN A 66 0.37 -16.03 -5.72
CA ASN A 66 -0.88 -15.31 -5.53
C ASN A 66 -1.34 -15.40 -4.07
N TYR A 67 -2.27 -14.51 -3.75
CA TYR A 67 -3.02 -14.51 -2.51
C TYR A 67 -4.45 -15.00 -2.76
N LEU A 68 -4.84 -16.07 -2.06
CA LEU A 68 -6.17 -16.71 -2.10
C LEU A 68 -6.67 -17.17 -3.48
N GLY A 69 -5.82 -17.16 -4.52
CA GLY A 69 -6.23 -17.34 -5.90
C GLY A 69 -6.94 -16.12 -6.51
N LEU A 70 -6.91 -14.98 -5.82
CA LEU A 70 -7.71 -13.79 -6.13
C LEU A 70 -6.87 -12.56 -6.49
N ALA A 71 -5.67 -12.41 -5.96
CA ALA A 71 -4.81 -11.25 -6.21
C ALA A 71 -3.33 -11.68 -6.25
N ALA A 72 -2.47 -10.86 -6.83
CA ALA A 72 -1.03 -11.08 -6.80
C ALA A 72 -0.32 -9.76 -6.50
N HIS A 73 0.71 -9.78 -5.65
CA HIS A 73 1.40 -8.55 -5.24
C HIS A 73 1.95 -7.79 -6.46
N ARG A 74 2.44 -8.52 -7.47
CA ARG A 74 3.01 -7.92 -8.69
C ARG A 74 1.97 -7.30 -9.64
N HIS A 75 0.67 -7.53 -9.41
CA HIS A 75 -0.40 -7.08 -10.31
C HIS A 75 -1.39 -6.18 -9.54
N PRO A 76 -1.04 -4.90 -9.30
CA PRO A 76 -1.96 -3.96 -8.67
C PRO A 76 -3.24 -3.84 -9.51
N ASN A 77 -4.36 -3.60 -8.82
CA ASN A 77 -5.67 -3.39 -9.42
C ASN A 77 -6.17 -4.53 -10.34
N LEU A 78 -5.56 -5.72 -10.27
CA LEU A 78 -6.00 -6.90 -10.99
C LEU A 78 -6.44 -7.98 -10.00
N PHE A 79 -7.70 -8.39 -10.13
CA PHE A 79 -8.24 -9.54 -9.42
C PHE A 79 -8.53 -10.71 -10.36
N TYR A 80 -8.33 -11.91 -9.83
CA TYR A 80 -8.54 -13.17 -10.52
C TYR A 80 -9.79 -13.88 -9.99
N ALA A 81 -10.58 -14.39 -10.91
CA ALA A 81 -11.79 -15.18 -10.65
C ALA A 81 -11.78 -16.51 -11.41
N GLY A 82 -10.68 -16.83 -12.10
CA GLY A 82 -10.52 -18.04 -12.91
C GLY A 82 -10.10 -19.30 -12.14
N ALA A 83 -9.76 -19.17 -10.85
CA ALA A 83 -9.46 -20.33 -10.03
C ALA A 83 -10.73 -21.21 -9.86
N PRO A 84 -10.67 -22.52 -10.13
CA PRO A 84 -11.79 -23.42 -9.90
C PRO A 84 -12.24 -23.34 -8.44
N THR A 85 -13.49 -22.95 -8.22
CA THR A 85 -14.05 -22.76 -6.89
C THR A 85 -15.50 -23.23 -6.83
N SER A 86 -15.85 -23.90 -5.74
CA SER A 86 -17.24 -24.25 -5.43
C SER A 86 -18.00 -23.09 -4.77
N TRP A 87 -17.34 -21.93 -4.56
CA TRP A 87 -17.91 -20.79 -3.83
C TRP A 87 -17.89 -19.46 -4.61
N PRO A 88 -18.53 -19.37 -5.80
CA PRO A 88 -18.62 -18.12 -6.57
C PRO A 88 -19.07 -16.90 -5.76
N ARG A 89 -20.08 -17.06 -4.90
CA ARG A 89 -20.62 -15.96 -4.07
C ARG A 89 -19.67 -15.49 -2.98
N ALA A 90 -18.85 -16.38 -2.42
CA ALA A 90 -17.86 -15.99 -1.41
C ALA A 90 -16.72 -15.19 -2.06
N VAL A 91 -16.27 -15.62 -3.24
CA VAL A 91 -15.31 -14.86 -4.04
C VAL A 91 -15.89 -13.50 -4.43
N ALA A 92 -17.13 -13.46 -4.91
CA ALA A 92 -17.80 -12.20 -5.24
C ALA A 92 -17.95 -11.27 -4.05
N GLY A 93 -18.30 -11.79 -2.88
CA GLY A 93 -18.37 -11.02 -1.65
C GLY A 93 -17.02 -10.46 -1.22
N TYR A 94 -15.95 -11.26 -1.29
CA TYR A 94 -14.60 -10.84 -0.93
C TYR A 94 -14.06 -9.78 -1.89
N LEU A 95 -14.13 -10.01 -3.20
CA LEU A 95 -13.68 -9.04 -4.21
C LEU A 95 -14.55 -7.79 -4.23
N GLY A 96 -15.86 -7.93 -4.06
CA GLY A 96 -16.77 -6.80 -3.91
C GLY A 96 -16.36 -5.91 -2.74
N ALA A 97 -16.12 -6.49 -1.56
CA ALA A 97 -15.65 -5.74 -0.40
C ALA A 97 -14.29 -5.05 -0.63
N ALA A 98 -13.34 -5.74 -1.28
CA ALA A 98 -12.03 -5.16 -1.57
C ALA A 98 -12.10 -3.95 -2.54
N ILE A 99 -13.02 -4.01 -3.51
CA ILE A 99 -13.26 -2.93 -4.48
C ILE A 99 -14.05 -1.78 -3.84
N GLU A 100 -15.02 -2.09 -2.98
CA GLU A 100 -15.75 -1.07 -2.23
C GLU A 100 -14.82 -0.33 -1.25
N GLU A 101 -13.88 -1.03 -0.62
CA GLU A 101 -12.86 -0.41 0.24
C GLU A 101 -11.99 0.58 -0.54
N LEU A 102 -11.60 0.24 -1.77
CA LEU A 102 -10.88 1.16 -2.67
C LEU A 102 -11.69 2.45 -2.91
N ALA A 103 -12.99 2.31 -3.19
CA ALA A 103 -13.88 3.45 -3.41
C ALA A 103 -14.08 4.29 -2.13
N LEU A 104 -14.27 3.65 -0.98
CA LEU A 104 -14.45 4.31 0.32
C LEU A 104 -13.19 5.06 0.77
N ALA A 105 -12.02 4.46 0.58
CA ALA A 105 -10.73 5.07 0.89
C ALA A 105 -10.36 6.21 -0.07
N GLY A 106 -11.09 6.39 -1.18
CA GLY A 106 -10.71 7.34 -2.23
C GLY A 106 -9.37 7.00 -2.89
N ALA A 107 -8.94 5.75 -2.78
CA ALA A 107 -7.67 5.29 -3.30
C ALA A 107 -7.79 4.96 -4.80
N SER A 108 -6.68 5.11 -5.53
CA SER A 108 -6.60 4.74 -6.94
C SER A 108 -5.91 3.39 -7.16
N ARG A 109 -5.18 2.89 -6.15
CA ARG A 109 -4.45 1.62 -6.20
C ARG A 109 -4.84 0.71 -5.04
N VAL A 110 -5.13 -0.55 -5.37
CA VAL A 110 -5.25 -1.67 -4.43
C VAL A 110 -4.21 -2.72 -4.79
N GLN A 111 -3.39 -3.12 -3.83
CA GLN A 111 -2.33 -4.09 -4.04
C GLN A 111 -2.21 -5.00 -2.82
N VAL A 112 -2.20 -6.32 -3.01
CA VAL A 112 -1.99 -7.22 -1.87
C VAL A 112 -0.59 -7.01 -1.30
N ARG A 113 -0.48 -6.98 0.03
CA ARG A 113 0.79 -6.78 0.72
C ARG A 113 1.72 -7.97 0.48
N HIS A 114 2.97 -7.72 0.12
CA HIS A 114 3.92 -8.80 -0.18
C HIS A 114 4.14 -9.79 0.99
N PRO A 115 4.26 -9.36 2.26
CA PRO A 115 4.36 -10.28 3.39
C PRO A 115 3.13 -11.20 3.54
N ILE A 116 1.94 -10.70 3.24
CA ILE A 116 0.68 -11.43 3.32
C ILE A 116 0.62 -12.52 2.25
N GLU A 117 0.93 -12.17 1.00
CA GLU A 117 1.06 -13.13 -0.11
C GLU A 117 2.08 -14.22 0.22
N ARG A 118 3.27 -13.85 0.70
CA ARG A 118 4.35 -14.80 1.03
C ARG A 118 3.95 -15.74 2.16
N SER A 119 3.34 -15.21 3.22
CA SER A 119 2.84 -16.01 4.35
C SER A 119 1.76 -17.00 3.90
N TRP A 120 0.85 -16.56 3.04
CA TRP A 120 -0.18 -17.42 2.46
C TRP A 120 0.42 -18.54 1.61
N LEU A 121 1.35 -18.24 0.71
CA LEU A 121 2.02 -19.23 -0.13
C LEU A 121 2.78 -20.26 0.72
N GLY A 122 3.49 -19.81 1.77
CA GLY A 122 4.13 -20.71 2.73
C GLY A 122 3.14 -21.67 3.38
N TYR A 123 1.99 -21.16 3.80
CA TYR A 123 0.91 -21.97 4.38
C TYR A 123 0.32 -22.98 3.39
N VAL A 124 0.05 -22.57 2.15
CA VAL A 124 -0.52 -23.45 1.10
C VAL A 124 0.45 -24.58 0.77
N ARG A 125 1.75 -24.27 0.61
CA ARG A 125 2.78 -25.28 0.34
C ARG A 125 2.86 -26.33 1.47
N ALA A 126 2.66 -25.91 2.72
CA ALA A 126 2.72 -26.81 3.86
C ALA A 126 1.43 -27.64 4.08
N THR A 127 0.26 -27.14 3.69
CA THR A 127 -1.04 -27.69 4.15
C THR A 127 -2.11 -27.89 3.08
N GLY A 128 -1.86 -27.47 1.84
CA GLY A 128 -2.84 -27.46 0.75
C GLY A 128 -3.88 -26.33 0.81
N GLY A 129 -4.10 -25.67 1.96
CA GLY A 129 -4.78 -24.37 2.03
C GLY A 129 -6.32 -24.36 2.07
N THR A 130 -7.01 -25.42 1.63
CA THR A 130 -8.46 -25.38 1.31
C THR A 130 -9.38 -24.92 2.45
N ARG A 131 -9.21 -25.43 3.67
CA ARG A 131 -10.05 -25.04 4.82
C ARG A 131 -9.79 -23.59 5.27
N LYS A 132 -8.53 -23.13 5.22
CA LYS A 132 -8.17 -21.75 5.59
C LYS A 132 -8.64 -20.76 4.52
N LEU A 133 -8.56 -21.15 3.25
CA LEU A 133 -9.10 -20.38 2.13
C LEU A 133 -10.59 -20.10 2.33
N ALA A 134 -11.39 -21.15 2.57
CA ALA A 134 -12.82 -21.01 2.81
C ALA A 134 -13.16 -20.07 3.97
N ARG A 135 -12.30 -20.01 5.01
CA ARG A 135 -12.48 -19.09 6.14
C ARG A 135 -12.11 -17.65 5.77
N LYS A 136 -10.99 -17.44 5.09
CA LYS A 136 -10.56 -16.10 4.65
C LYS A 136 -11.55 -15.49 3.63
N LEU A 137 -12.09 -16.29 2.72
CA LEU A 137 -13.11 -15.82 1.77
C LEU A 137 -14.44 -15.38 2.41
N LYS A 138 -14.73 -15.80 3.66
CA LYS A 138 -15.96 -15.40 4.36
C LYS A 138 -15.88 -14.02 5.00
N ARG A 139 -14.67 -13.52 5.24
CA ARG A 139 -14.43 -12.25 5.91
C ARG A 139 -13.29 -11.55 5.22
N PHE A 140 -13.63 -10.55 4.42
CA PHE A 140 -12.66 -9.60 3.90
C PHE A 140 -11.93 -8.91 5.05
N ASP A 141 -10.63 -8.67 4.84
CA ASP A 141 -9.72 -8.05 5.78
C ASP A 141 -8.93 -7.00 5.00
N ALA A 142 -9.18 -5.72 5.27
CA ALA A 142 -8.57 -4.62 4.53
C ALA A 142 -7.05 -4.61 4.70
N ASP A 143 -6.54 -5.05 5.87
CA ASP A 143 -5.12 -5.08 6.20
C ASP A 143 -4.31 -6.08 5.34
N ASP A 144 -4.99 -6.97 4.60
CA ASP A 144 -4.34 -7.84 3.62
C ASP A 144 -3.82 -7.03 2.40
N PHE A 145 -4.30 -5.81 2.18
CA PHE A 145 -4.02 -4.95 1.02
C PHE A 145 -3.51 -3.57 1.42
N ASP A 146 -2.70 -2.98 0.55
CA ASP A 146 -2.38 -1.55 0.58
C ASP A 146 -3.37 -0.82 -0.34
N TYR A 147 -4.05 0.19 0.21
CA TYR A 147 -4.93 1.11 -0.51
C TYR A 147 -4.26 2.48 -0.57
N THR A 148 -3.90 2.93 -1.77
CA THR A 148 -3.11 4.15 -1.93
C THR A 148 -3.59 4.98 -3.11
N CYS A 149 -3.30 6.28 -3.10
CA CYS A 149 -3.44 7.15 -4.27
C CYS A 149 -2.13 7.91 -4.52
N ALA A 150 -2.09 8.77 -5.54
CA ALA A 150 -0.89 9.55 -5.82
C ALA A 150 -0.48 10.42 -4.61
N SER A 151 -1.43 11.07 -3.94
CA SER A 151 -1.11 11.92 -2.78
C SER A 151 -0.61 11.09 -1.60
N THR A 152 -1.28 10.00 -1.21
CA THR A 152 -0.80 9.18 -0.08
C THR A 152 0.52 8.47 -0.37
N ARG A 153 0.85 8.19 -1.64
CA ARG A 153 2.16 7.63 -2.03
C ARG A 153 3.27 8.69 -2.05
N ASP A 154 2.91 9.96 -2.22
CA ASP A 154 3.86 11.09 -2.21
C ASP A 154 3.98 11.75 -0.82
N GLU A 155 2.93 11.74 0.01
CA GLU A 155 2.89 12.29 1.39
C GLU A 155 3.89 11.59 2.32
N ASP A 156 4.15 10.30 2.12
CA ASP A 156 5.14 9.56 2.89
C ASP A 156 6.58 9.78 2.41
N VAL A 157 6.80 10.56 1.34
CA VAL A 157 8.11 10.78 0.72
C VAL A 157 8.61 12.19 1.01
N TYR A 158 9.53 12.31 1.96
CA TYR A 158 10.31 13.53 2.08
C TYR A 158 11.30 13.64 0.93
N ASP A 159 11.22 14.72 0.14
CA ASP A 159 12.16 15.04 -0.93
C ASP A 159 12.63 16.49 -0.80
N GLY A 160 13.76 16.70 -0.12
CA GLY A 160 14.16 18.05 0.28
C GLY A 160 15.59 18.16 0.82
N PRO A 161 16.00 19.38 1.19
CA PRO A 161 17.34 19.65 1.73
C PRO A 161 17.50 19.02 3.11
N VAL A 162 18.70 18.56 3.42
CA VAL A 162 19.05 17.89 4.67
C VAL A 162 20.50 18.22 5.01
N VAL A 163 20.81 18.24 6.31
CA VAL A 163 22.18 18.25 6.81
C VAL A 163 22.53 16.83 7.24
N ILE A 164 23.62 16.28 6.69
CA ILE A 164 24.21 15.01 7.12
C ILE A 164 25.52 15.33 7.85
N ALA A 165 25.62 14.90 9.10
CA ALA A 165 26.79 15.14 9.95
C ALA A 165 27.49 13.83 10.35
N HIS A 166 28.81 13.88 10.42
CA HIS A 166 29.68 12.82 10.94
C HIS A 166 30.93 13.45 11.56
N ASP A 167 31.17 13.20 12.84
CA ASP A 167 32.23 13.87 13.62
C ASP A 167 32.16 15.40 13.46
N ASP A 168 33.22 16.04 12.96
CA ASP A 168 33.29 17.49 12.72
C ASP A 168 32.87 17.89 11.28
N ASP A 169 32.52 16.91 10.42
CA ASP A 169 32.10 17.13 9.04
C ASP A 169 30.56 17.23 8.96
N ALA A 170 30.04 18.35 8.44
CA ALA A 170 28.62 18.51 8.13
C ALA A 170 28.43 18.93 6.66
N ILE A 171 27.55 18.24 5.94
CA ILE A 171 27.26 18.51 4.53
C ILE A 171 25.78 18.81 4.35
N THR A 172 25.48 19.81 3.52
CA THR A 172 24.11 20.09 3.09
C THR A 172 23.86 19.40 1.76
N THR A 173 22.83 18.58 1.67
CA THR A 173 22.47 17.90 0.44
C THR A 173 20.95 17.77 0.29
N ARG A 174 20.49 17.26 -0.86
CA ARG A 174 19.10 16.81 -1.05
C ARG A 174 19.00 15.34 -0.72
N MET A 175 17.92 14.95 -0.07
CA MET A 175 17.59 13.56 0.23
C MET A 175 16.13 13.29 -0.15
N ARG A 176 15.90 12.12 -0.74
CA ARG A 176 14.56 11.58 -0.99
C ARG A 176 14.37 10.28 -0.21
N VAL A 177 13.52 10.28 0.81
CA VAL A 177 13.31 9.16 1.75
C VAL A 177 11.84 8.95 2.03
N GLN A 178 11.49 7.70 2.31
CA GLN A 178 10.15 7.29 2.73
C GLN A 178 10.21 6.51 4.03
N GLY A 179 9.19 6.68 4.86
CA GLY A 179 9.02 5.95 6.12
C GLY A 179 7.95 4.86 6.04
N TYR A 180 8.05 3.85 6.90
CA TYR A 180 7.02 2.86 7.16
C TYR A 180 7.15 2.31 8.59
N PHE A 181 6.03 1.94 9.21
CA PHE A 181 6.05 1.22 10.48
C PHE A 181 6.21 -0.29 10.24
N ASP A 182 7.19 -0.93 10.87
CA ASP A 182 7.37 -2.38 10.85
C ASP A 182 6.72 -3.02 12.10
N PRO A 183 5.59 -3.75 11.97
CA PRO A 183 4.92 -4.37 13.11
C PRO A 183 5.72 -5.52 13.74
N LEU A 184 6.73 -6.06 13.03
CA LEU A 184 7.53 -7.19 13.52
C LEU A 184 8.51 -6.77 14.60
N ASP A 185 9.07 -5.56 14.50
CA ASP A 185 9.98 -5.02 15.50
C ASP A 185 9.40 -3.83 16.29
N GLY A 186 8.24 -3.31 15.89
CA GLY A 186 7.55 -2.22 16.58
C GLY A 186 8.21 -0.85 16.36
N HIS A 187 9.09 -0.71 15.36
CA HIS A 187 9.78 0.53 15.07
C HIS A 187 9.33 1.11 13.72
N PHE A 188 9.40 2.43 13.63
CA PHE A 188 9.32 3.13 12.36
C PHE A 188 10.67 3.03 11.65
N HIS A 189 10.69 2.61 10.39
CA HIS A 189 11.88 2.55 9.55
C HIS A 189 11.73 3.56 8.44
N TRP A 190 12.81 4.22 8.08
CA TRP A 190 12.82 5.11 6.93
C TRP A 190 14.06 4.87 6.08
N ALA A 191 13.90 4.96 4.76
CA ALA A 191 14.96 4.64 3.82
C ALA A 191 14.82 5.44 2.52
N GLY A 192 15.94 5.64 1.83
CA GLY A 192 15.94 6.36 0.57
C GLY A 192 17.33 6.67 0.05
N ILE A 193 17.45 7.79 -0.63
CA ILE A 193 18.64 8.20 -1.37
C ILE A 193 19.05 9.61 -0.97
N ALA A 194 20.32 9.78 -0.62
CA ALA A 194 21.00 11.06 -0.52
C ALA A 194 21.79 11.33 -1.82
N PHE A 195 21.71 12.55 -2.33
CA PHE A 195 22.31 12.95 -3.60
C PHE A 195 23.62 13.73 -3.41
N GLY A 196 24.40 13.91 -4.47
CA GLY A 196 25.58 14.79 -4.47
C GLY A 196 26.91 14.12 -4.13
N ASP A 197 28.00 14.76 -4.56
CA ASP A 197 29.35 14.20 -4.46
C ASP A 197 29.86 14.17 -3.02
N GLN A 198 29.47 15.13 -2.18
CA GLN A 198 29.93 15.20 -0.79
C GLN A 198 29.44 14.01 0.06
N VAL A 199 28.20 13.53 -0.14
CA VAL A 199 27.71 12.32 0.57
C VAL A 199 28.36 11.06 0.01
N ARG A 200 28.70 11.06 -1.29
CA ARG A 200 29.48 10.00 -1.92
C ARG A 200 30.88 9.91 -1.32
N ASP A 201 31.55 11.04 -1.13
CA ASP A 201 32.88 11.12 -0.53
C ASP A 201 32.88 10.57 0.91
N LEU A 202 31.84 10.86 1.71
CA LEU A 202 31.66 10.22 3.01
C LEU A 202 31.62 8.69 2.88
N LYS A 203 30.83 8.18 1.93
CA LYS A 203 30.70 6.74 1.74
C LYS A 203 31.97 6.07 1.20
N ASP A 204 32.69 6.73 0.28
CA ASP A 204 33.98 6.29 -0.23
C ASP A 204 35.05 6.25 0.88
N ARG A 205 34.98 7.18 1.85
CA ARG A 205 35.75 7.15 3.12
C ARG A 205 35.28 6.09 4.12
N ARG A 206 34.36 5.20 3.74
CA ARG A 206 33.79 4.12 4.58
C ARG A 206 32.98 4.61 5.78
N VAL A 207 32.51 5.87 5.77
CA VAL A 207 31.54 6.34 6.77
C VAL A 207 30.24 5.57 6.60
N ALA A 208 29.75 5.00 7.71
CA ALA A 208 28.57 4.15 7.72
C ALA A 208 27.46 4.66 8.64
N SER A 209 27.80 5.29 9.77
CA SER A 209 26.84 5.90 10.70
C SER A 209 26.91 7.41 10.56
N VAL A 210 25.78 8.10 10.54
CA VAL A 210 25.71 9.57 10.42
C VAL A 210 24.55 10.08 11.24
N GLU A 211 24.53 11.38 11.52
CA GLU A 211 23.34 12.09 12.01
C GLU A 211 22.71 12.89 10.88
N VAL A 212 21.38 12.95 10.88
CA VAL A 212 20.60 13.57 9.80
C VAL A 212 19.61 14.55 10.41
N ALA A 213 19.59 15.78 9.92
CA ALA A 213 18.66 16.82 10.37
C ALA A 213 18.02 17.54 9.18
N VAL A 214 16.71 17.80 9.26
CA VAL A 214 15.97 18.61 8.28
C VAL A 214 15.53 19.92 8.93
N GLY A 215 15.88 21.05 8.31
CA GLY A 215 15.56 22.38 8.85
C GLY A 215 16.11 22.56 10.28
N ASP A 216 15.24 23.04 11.18
CA ASP A 216 15.55 23.22 12.61
C ASP A 216 15.19 21.98 13.46
N GLY A 217 14.94 20.83 12.83
CA GLY A 217 14.62 19.57 13.50
C GLY A 217 15.81 18.94 14.22
N ASP A 218 15.53 18.15 15.25
CA ASP A 218 16.56 17.40 15.99
C ASP A 218 17.28 16.41 15.07
N PRO A 219 18.63 16.33 15.12
CA PRO A 219 19.37 15.30 14.40
C PRO A 219 18.98 13.89 14.85
N VAL A 220 18.84 12.97 13.90
CA VAL A 220 18.53 11.56 14.16
C VAL A 220 19.61 10.64 13.58
N PRO A 221 19.86 9.47 14.20
CA PRO A 221 20.84 8.53 13.70
C PRO A 221 20.38 7.86 12.40
N ALA A 222 21.29 7.74 11.44
CA ALA A 222 21.08 7.07 10.17
C ALA A 222 22.32 6.30 9.73
N ARG A 223 22.18 5.51 8.67
CA ARG A 223 23.26 4.73 8.08
C ARG A 223 23.36 4.93 6.58
N LEU A 224 24.58 5.17 6.10
CA LEU A 224 24.93 5.14 4.68
C LEU A 224 25.27 3.70 4.27
N THR A 225 24.48 3.10 3.39
CA THR A 225 24.54 1.67 3.10
C THR A 225 25.32 1.36 1.84
N ASP A 226 24.83 1.74 0.66
CA ASP A 226 25.45 1.45 -0.64
C ASP A 226 25.50 2.69 -1.55
N ILE A 227 26.47 2.71 -2.48
CA ILE A 227 26.46 3.64 -3.61
C ILE A 227 25.70 2.97 -4.76
N THR A 228 24.69 3.65 -5.29
CA THR A 228 23.91 3.18 -6.43
C THR A 228 24.74 3.19 -7.72
N PRO A 229 24.33 2.46 -8.78
CA PRO A 229 24.98 2.54 -10.09
C PRO A 229 25.07 3.95 -10.69
N TRP A 230 24.21 4.88 -10.24
CA TRP A 230 24.18 6.27 -10.70
C TRP A 230 24.96 7.22 -9.78
N GLY A 231 25.68 6.71 -8.79
CA GLY A 231 26.57 7.49 -7.93
C GLY A 231 25.93 8.11 -6.70
N SER A 232 24.61 8.03 -6.53
CA SER A 232 23.92 8.47 -5.29
C SER A 232 24.08 7.44 -4.15
N VAL A 233 23.86 7.86 -2.91
CA VAL A 233 24.11 7.04 -1.71
C VAL A 233 22.79 6.63 -1.06
N ARG A 234 22.60 5.33 -0.80
CA ARG A 234 21.47 4.83 -0.01
C ARG A 234 21.64 5.18 1.46
N ILE A 235 20.56 5.66 2.07
CA ILE A 235 20.52 6.03 3.48
C ILE A 235 19.29 5.39 4.15
N THR A 236 19.46 4.95 5.41
CA THR A 236 18.40 4.31 6.20
C THR A 236 18.46 4.77 7.66
N GLY A 237 17.33 4.90 8.33
CA GLY A 237 17.27 5.10 9.78
C GLY A 237 16.07 4.40 10.42
N VAL A 238 16.10 4.36 11.75
CA VAL A 238 15.09 3.69 12.59
C VAL A 238 14.63 4.69 13.65
N GLY A 239 13.34 4.64 13.99
CA GLY A 239 12.67 5.55 14.91
C GLY A 239 12.10 6.77 14.19
N ARG A 240 11.99 7.88 14.93
CA ARG A 240 11.42 9.14 14.41
C ARG A 240 12.25 9.61 13.19
N PRO A 241 11.61 9.88 12.04
CA PRO A 241 12.32 10.42 10.88
C PRO A 241 12.80 11.87 11.15
N PRO A 242 13.83 12.34 10.43
CA PRO A 242 14.35 13.70 10.59
C PRO A 242 13.45 14.78 9.99
N TYR A 243 12.47 14.39 9.16
CA TYR A 243 11.49 15.27 8.54
C TYR A 243 10.18 15.26 9.33
N PRO A 244 9.41 16.37 9.31
CA PRO A 244 8.07 16.37 9.88
C PRO A 244 7.23 15.30 9.18
N LEU A 245 6.61 14.44 10.00
CA LEU A 245 5.47 13.66 9.54
C LEU A 245 4.28 14.61 9.65
N ASP A 246 3.56 14.83 8.55
CA ASP A 246 2.25 15.49 8.67
C ASP A 246 1.43 14.65 9.66
N ASP A 247 0.89 15.31 10.69
CA ASP A 247 0.03 14.65 11.66
C ASP A 247 -1.14 14.05 10.89
N ILE A 248 -1.06 12.75 10.60
CA ILE A 248 -2.24 11.96 10.26
C ILE A 248 -3.16 12.16 11.45
N ASP A 249 -4.27 12.86 11.23
CA ASP A 249 -5.39 12.98 12.16
C ASP A 249 -5.91 11.56 12.43
N ILE A 250 -5.22 10.84 13.31
CA ILE A 250 -5.73 9.62 13.91
C ILE A 250 -6.89 10.11 14.75
N LEU A 251 -8.10 9.94 14.21
CA LEU A 251 -9.38 10.09 14.88
C LEU A 251 -9.26 9.58 16.32
N THR A 252 -8.89 10.49 17.21
CA THR A 252 -8.95 10.24 18.63
C THR A 252 -10.41 10.44 18.94
N PRO A 253 -11.18 9.43 19.38
CA PRO A 253 -12.57 9.65 19.73
C PRO A 253 -12.59 10.66 20.86
N ASN A 254 -13.05 11.87 20.53
CA ASN A 254 -13.26 12.98 21.43
C ASN A 254 -14.09 12.50 22.63
N ARG A 255 -13.43 12.18 23.75
CA ARG A 255 -14.09 11.98 25.03
C ARG A 255 -14.28 13.34 25.70
N SER A 256 -15.13 14.16 25.11
CA SER A 256 -15.60 15.39 25.74
C SER A 256 -17.08 15.61 25.40
N SER A 257 -17.97 14.89 26.08
CA SER A 257 -19.32 15.36 26.42
C SER A 257 -20.14 14.30 27.15
N VAL A 258 -20.02 14.24 28.48
CA VAL A 258 -21.21 14.14 29.35
C VAL A 258 -20.89 14.93 30.62
N ASN A 259 -21.18 16.23 30.57
CA ASN A 259 -21.53 16.98 31.77
C ASN A 259 -23.04 17.21 31.70
N SER A 260 -23.81 16.33 32.33
CA SER A 260 -25.21 16.59 32.66
C SER A 260 -25.31 16.68 34.17
N GLY A 261 -25.46 17.92 34.63
CA GLY A 261 -25.51 18.26 36.04
C GLY A 261 -26.73 17.69 36.76
N ARG A 262 -26.54 17.46 38.06
CA ARG A 262 -27.61 17.54 39.04
C ARG A 262 -27.04 18.15 40.32
N ALA A 263 -27.33 19.42 40.55
CA ALA A 263 -27.14 20.05 41.85
C ALA A 263 -28.28 19.62 42.80
N PRO A 264 -28.02 19.45 44.11
CA PRO A 264 -29.08 19.32 45.10
C PRO A 264 -29.61 20.71 45.49
N SER A 265 -30.94 20.85 45.55
CA SER A 265 -31.61 22.01 46.14
C SER A 265 -31.56 21.94 47.68
N PRO A 266 -31.58 23.09 48.37
CA PRO A 266 -31.46 23.19 49.83
C PRO A 266 -32.67 22.64 50.60
#